data_AF-A0A452XTQ5-F1
#
_entry.id   AF-A0A452XTQ5-F1
#
_cell.length_a   1.000
_cell.length_b   1.000
_cell.length_c   1.000
_cell.angle_alpha   90.00
_cell.angle_beta   90.00
_cell.angle_gamma   90.00
#
_symmetry.space_group_name_H-M   'P 1'
#
loop_
_entity.id
_entity.type
_entity.pdbx_description
1 polymer ?
#
loop_
_entity_poly.entity_id
_entity_poly.type
_entity_poly.pdbx_seq_one_letter_code
_entity_poly.pdbx_strand_id
1 'polypeptide(L)'
;MLGVDRLDMIKGLLQKLLAFEKFLEENKGWESKVVLLQIAAPTRSDVPEYQELKSQVHEMVGRVNGKFGTFKTYPIIYLDKTVEFEALCALYAITDVALITSLRDGMNLVSYEYVACQESNKGVLILSEFAGAAQSLGAGAIVVNPWNIAEVAGAIKHALDMLPDERERRHKHNYKIVSAHTAQEWAKNYVWQLNDAAIKAPLGTGESLLGLPIEEAAEQYAQSKSRLLILGFNATLTEQVQSSERRATDQTGNTTLKLNSGLKGALKTLCDNEHTTVIVVSGYGKDVLHEVTY
;
A
#
# COMPACT_ATOMS: atom_id res chain seq x y z
N MET A 1 -9.33 20.94 12.53
CA MET A 1 -8.98 20.03 11.41
C MET A 1 -7.94 19.03 11.89
N LEU A 2 -7.88 17.85 11.29
CA LEU A 2 -6.96 16.78 11.69
C LEU A 2 -6.29 16.13 10.48
N GLY A 3 -4.98 15.90 10.59
CA GLY A 3 -4.24 14.95 9.77
C GLY A 3 -3.57 13.91 10.68
N VAL A 4 -3.68 12.64 10.32
CA VAL A 4 -3.01 11.53 11.02
C VAL A 4 -2.32 10.68 9.99
N ASP A 5 -1.00 10.67 10.00
CA ASP A 5 -0.19 9.97 9.02
C ASP A 5 1.05 9.38 9.69
N ARG A 6 1.65 8.38 9.04
CA ARG A 6 3.05 8.06 9.31
C ARG A 6 3.93 9.13 8.66
N LEU A 7 5.08 9.42 9.24
CA LEU A 7 6.08 10.31 8.65
C LEU A 7 6.73 9.62 7.44
N ASP A 8 6.06 9.66 6.29
CA ASP A 8 6.42 8.91 5.09
C ASP A 8 6.18 9.78 3.86
N MET A 9 7.08 9.72 2.87
CA MET A 9 7.04 10.54 1.65
C MET A 9 5.73 10.37 0.89
N ILE A 10 5.12 9.17 0.93
CA ILE A 10 3.88 8.91 0.19
C ILE A 10 2.66 9.57 0.83
N LYS A 11 2.77 10.04 2.09
CA LYS A 11 1.65 10.63 2.83
C LYS A 11 1.39 12.10 2.48
N GLY A 12 2.28 12.73 1.71
CA GLY A 12 2.05 14.07 1.18
C GLY A 12 1.97 15.15 2.26
N LEU A 13 2.72 14.99 3.36
CA LEU A 13 2.70 15.91 4.50
C LEU A 13 3.07 17.34 4.09
N LEU A 14 4.09 17.51 3.25
CA LEU A 14 4.51 18.84 2.77
C LEU A 14 3.42 19.49 1.92
N GLN A 15 2.82 18.75 0.98
CA GLN A 15 1.73 19.23 0.13
C GLN A 15 0.52 19.62 0.98
N LYS A 16 0.21 18.85 2.02
CA LYS A 16 -0.84 19.16 2.99
C LYS A 16 -0.62 20.50 3.69
N LEU A 17 0.60 20.71 4.21
CA LEU A 17 0.97 21.93 4.91
C LEU A 17 0.99 23.14 3.97
N LEU A 18 1.47 22.97 2.73
CA LEU A 18 1.43 24.01 1.69
C LEU A 18 -0.01 24.39 1.32
N ALA A 19 -0.91 23.41 1.21
CA ALA A 19 -2.31 23.68 0.92
C ALA A 19 -3.01 24.38 2.08
N PHE A 20 -2.68 24.00 3.32
CA PHE A 20 -3.19 24.69 4.50
C PHE A 20 -2.67 26.13 4.60
N GLU A 21 -1.39 26.37 4.31
CA GLU A 21 -0.85 27.72 4.19
C GLU A 21 -1.61 28.53 3.14
N LYS A 22 -1.75 28.00 1.91
CA LYS A 22 -2.44 28.68 0.82
C LYS A 22 -3.88 29.02 1.20
N PHE A 23 -4.57 28.10 1.87
CA PHE A 23 -5.90 28.36 2.42
C PHE A 23 -5.91 29.56 3.37
N LEU A 24 -4.95 29.67 4.29
CA LEU A 24 -4.83 30.82 5.20
C LEU A 24 -4.47 32.13 4.48
N GLU A 25 -3.69 32.07 3.40
CA GLU A 25 -3.37 33.25 2.58
C GLU A 25 -4.62 33.82 1.90
N GLU A 26 -5.43 32.95 1.32
CA GLU A 26 -6.59 33.31 0.50
C GLU A 26 -7.84 33.63 1.33
N ASN A 27 -7.91 33.15 2.58
CA ASN A 27 -9.10 33.24 3.42
C ASN A 27 -8.82 34.00 4.72
N LYS A 28 -8.61 35.32 4.60
CA LYS A 28 -8.40 36.21 5.75
C LYS A 28 -9.54 36.11 6.77
N GLY A 29 -9.18 36.00 8.05
CA GLY A 29 -10.10 35.82 9.16
C GLY A 29 -10.21 34.38 9.66
N TRP A 30 -9.63 33.40 8.96
CA TRP A 30 -9.59 32.01 9.41
C TRP A 30 -8.41 31.70 10.33
N GLU A 31 -7.38 32.53 10.37
CA GLU A 31 -6.13 32.31 11.12
C GLU A 31 -6.34 32.10 12.63
N SER A 32 -7.45 32.62 13.17
CA SER A 32 -7.83 32.46 14.59
C SER A 32 -9.01 31.51 14.82
N LYS A 33 -9.59 30.95 13.74
CA LYS A 33 -10.81 30.11 13.78
C LYS A 33 -10.54 28.64 13.46
N VAL A 34 -9.38 28.36 12.87
CA VAL A 34 -9.01 27.01 12.46
C VAL A 34 -7.65 26.63 13.01
N VAL A 35 -7.55 25.38 13.44
CA VAL A 35 -6.29 24.74 13.82
C VAL A 35 -6.19 23.43 13.06
N LEU A 36 -5.04 23.19 12.44
CA LEU A 36 -4.65 21.91 11.91
C LEU A 36 -3.82 21.17 12.97
N LEU A 37 -4.39 20.13 13.56
CA LEU A 37 -3.63 19.15 14.32
C LEU A 37 -3.06 18.12 13.34
N GLN A 38 -1.75 18.06 13.19
CA GLN A 38 -1.08 17.02 12.40
C GLN A 38 -0.32 16.08 13.32
N ILE A 39 -0.78 14.84 13.40
CA ILE A 39 -0.09 13.74 14.08
C ILE A 39 0.74 13.02 13.02
N ALA A 40 2.05 12.96 13.23
CA ALA A 40 2.99 12.25 12.38
C ALA A 40 3.66 11.16 13.20
N ALA A 41 3.23 9.91 13.02
CA ALA A 41 3.84 8.77 13.68
C ALA A 41 5.23 8.49 13.07
N PRO A 42 6.32 8.50 13.85
CA PRO A 42 7.66 8.22 13.34
C PRO A 42 7.75 6.84 12.71
N THR A 43 8.50 6.73 11.61
CA THR A 43 8.78 5.44 10.96
C THR A 43 10.15 5.54 10.28
N ARG A 44 10.91 4.43 10.26
CA ARG A 44 12.22 4.36 9.59
C ARG A 44 13.16 5.53 9.91
N SER A 45 13.22 5.90 11.20
CA SER A 45 13.93 7.10 11.68
C SER A 45 15.45 7.06 11.45
N ASP A 46 15.99 5.88 11.17
CA ASP A 46 17.38 5.61 10.82
C ASP A 46 17.70 5.84 9.34
N VAL A 47 16.69 5.99 8.48
CA VAL A 47 16.84 6.18 7.04
C VAL A 47 17.01 7.68 6.73
N PRO A 48 18.09 8.11 6.05
CA PRO A 48 18.38 9.53 5.79
C PRO A 48 17.24 10.30 5.12
N GLU A 49 16.55 9.69 4.17
CA GLU A 49 15.43 10.30 3.44
C GLU A 49 14.25 10.64 4.37
N TYR A 50 14.02 9.84 5.41
CA TYR A 50 12.97 10.08 6.41
C TYR A 50 13.37 11.19 7.38
N GLN A 51 14.67 11.30 7.70
CA GLN A 51 15.20 12.40 8.52
C GLN A 51 15.11 13.74 7.78
N GLU A 52 15.41 13.74 6.48
CA GLU A 52 15.25 14.93 5.63
C GLU A 52 13.79 15.36 5.54
N LEU A 53 12.87 14.43 5.27
CA LEU A 53 11.43 14.73 5.28
C LEU A 53 11.00 15.34 6.62
N LYS A 54 11.45 14.76 7.73
CA LYS A 54 11.16 15.27 9.07
C LYS A 54 11.60 16.72 9.22
N SER A 55 12.84 17.03 8.81
CA SER A 55 13.40 18.37 8.84
C SER A 55 12.56 19.35 8.03
N GLN A 56 12.23 18.99 6.79
CA GLN A 56 11.41 19.81 5.89
C GLN A 56 10.00 20.06 6.46
N VAL A 57 9.38 19.04 7.07
CA VAL A 57 8.07 19.18 7.73
C VAL A 57 8.18 20.12 8.93
N HIS A 58 9.20 19.98 9.78
CA HIS A 58 9.40 20.86 10.93
C HIS A 58 9.63 22.32 10.50
N GLU A 59 10.46 22.53 9.47
CA GLU A 59 10.70 23.86 8.88
C GLU A 59 9.40 24.46 8.35
N MET A 60 8.62 23.68 7.61
CA MET A 60 7.33 24.10 7.07
C MET A 60 6.35 24.49 8.18
N VAL A 61 6.22 23.68 9.23
CA VAL A 61 5.39 23.99 10.40
C VAL A 61 5.86 25.29 11.06
N GLY A 62 7.17 25.45 11.29
CA GLY A 62 7.75 26.65 11.87
C GLY A 62 7.48 27.90 11.04
N ARG A 63 7.64 27.79 9.72
CA ARG A 63 7.40 28.88 8.76
C ARG A 63 5.94 29.33 8.76
N VAL A 64 4.99 28.39 8.68
CA VAL A 64 3.56 28.72 8.67
C VAL A 64 3.10 29.26 10.03
N ASN A 65 3.52 28.63 11.13
CA ASN A 65 3.21 29.14 12.47
C ASN A 65 3.84 30.52 12.72
N GLY A 66 5.06 30.78 12.24
CA GLY A 66 5.69 32.10 12.36
C GLY A 66 4.99 33.20 11.54
N LYS A 67 4.39 32.83 10.41
CA LYS A 67 3.70 33.77 9.50
C LYS A 67 2.27 34.09 9.92
N PHE A 68 1.51 33.10 10.39
CA PHE A 68 0.07 33.26 10.70
C PHE A 68 -0.26 33.10 12.19
N GLY A 69 0.68 32.58 12.98
CA GLY A 69 0.51 32.46 14.42
C GLY A 69 0.46 33.82 15.10
N THR A 70 -0.23 33.86 16.24
CA THR A 70 -0.30 35.00 17.13
C THR A 70 0.14 34.57 18.53
N PHE A 71 0.28 35.50 19.45
CA PHE A 71 0.54 35.17 20.86
C PHE A 71 -0.52 34.23 21.47
N LYS A 72 -1.73 34.19 20.91
CA LYS A 72 -2.86 33.39 21.43
C LYS A 72 -3.08 32.09 20.67
N THR A 73 -2.70 32.03 19.39
CA THR A 73 -3.09 30.92 18.50
C THR A 73 -1.94 30.51 17.60
N TYR A 74 -1.80 29.19 17.43
CA TYR A 74 -0.91 28.60 16.44
C TYR A 74 -1.78 27.83 15.43
N PRO A 75 -1.70 28.13 14.13
CA PRO A 75 -2.55 27.50 13.13
C PRO A 75 -2.24 26.02 12.95
N ILE A 76 -1.00 25.57 13.22
CA ILE A 76 -0.62 24.16 13.16
C ILE A 76 -0.10 23.69 14.52
N ILE A 77 -0.74 22.64 15.05
CA ILE A 77 -0.21 21.84 16.14
C ILE A 77 0.36 20.57 15.53
N TYR A 78 1.69 20.41 15.58
CA TYR A 78 2.38 19.25 15.02
C TYR A 78 2.86 18.32 16.14
N LEU A 79 2.48 17.05 16.07
CA LEU A 79 2.86 16.02 17.02
C LEU A 79 3.67 14.92 16.33
N ASP A 80 4.97 14.92 16.60
CA ASP A 80 5.93 13.90 16.14
C ASP A 80 5.95 12.69 17.10
N LYS A 81 4.81 12.03 17.22
CA LYS A 81 4.65 10.86 18.10
C LYS A 81 3.47 10.01 17.68
N THR A 82 3.46 8.77 18.16
CA THR A 82 2.26 7.94 18.16
C THR A 82 1.27 8.45 19.22
N VAL A 83 -0.01 8.23 18.96
CA VAL A 83 -1.10 8.54 19.88
C VAL A 83 -1.90 7.27 20.08
N GLU A 84 -2.30 7.00 21.33
CA GLU A 84 -3.10 5.82 21.67
C GLU A 84 -4.43 5.80 20.95
N PHE A 85 -4.94 4.60 20.68
CA PHE A 85 -6.10 4.39 19.84
C PHE A 85 -7.36 5.10 20.35
N GLU A 86 -7.61 5.05 21.67
CA GLU A 86 -8.78 5.70 22.30
C GLU A 86 -8.70 7.23 22.17
N ALA A 87 -7.50 7.79 22.29
CA ALA A 87 -7.27 9.22 22.12
C ALA A 87 -7.43 9.64 20.65
N LEU A 88 -6.98 8.82 19.70
CA LEU A 88 -7.25 9.04 18.27
C LEU A 88 -8.75 9.01 17.97
N CYS A 89 -9.49 8.04 18.50
CA CYS A 89 -10.94 7.97 18.35
C CYS A 89 -11.65 9.22 18.90
N ALA A 90 -11.23 9.70 20.07
CA ALA A 90 -11.76 10.93 20.65
C ALA A 90 -11.45 12.15 19.77
N LEU A 91 -10.23 12.25 19.23
CA LEU A 91 -9.84 13.32 18.31
C LEU A 91 -10.64 13.26 17.01
N TYR A 92 -10.85 12.06 16.44
CA TYR A 92 -11.72 11.90 15.30
C TYR A 92 -13.12 12.42 15.62
N ALA A 93 -13.74 11.94 16.71
CA ALA A 93 -15.12 12.30 17.07
C ALA A 93 -15.39 13.80 17.18
N ILE A 94 -14.41 14.61 17.59
CA ILE A 94 -14.55 16.07 17.72
C ILE A 94 -14.06 16.86 16.50
N THR A 95 -13.44 16.21 15.51
CA THR A 95 -12.81 16.88 14.38
C THR A 95 -13.84 17.24 13.30
N ASP A 96 -13.93 18.53 12.95
CA ASP A 96 -14.81 19.01 11.87
C ASP A 96 -14.39 18.59 10.47
N VAL A 97 -13.08 18.53 10.20
CA VAL A 97 -12.53 18.17 8.88
C VAL A 97 -11.29 17.30 9.04
N ALA A 98 -11.32 16.10 8.47
CA ALA A 98 -10.14 15.25 8.29
C ALA A 98 -9.50 15.50 6.92
N LEU A 99 -8.17 15.66 6.91
CA LEU A 99 -7.40 16.00 5.73
C LEU A 99 -6.44 14.86 5.35
N ILE A 100 -6.88 14.01 4.43
CA ILE A 100 -6.16 12.82 3.96
C ILE A 100 -5.66 13.04 2.54
N THR A 101 -4.44 13.55 2.41
CA THR A 101 -3.86 14.01 1.13
C THR A 101 -2.66 13.16 0.69
N SER A 102 -2.71 11.85 0.91
CA SER A 102 -1.62 10.94 0.52
C SER A 102 -1.37 10.99 -0.99
N LEU A 103 -0.11 11.11 -1.40
CA LEU A 103 0.30 11.12 -2.81
C LEU A 103 0.05 9.76 -3.47
N ARG A 104 0.22 8.68 -2.70
CA ARG A 104 -0.14 7.31 -3.03
C ARG A 104 -0.47 6.55 -1.75
N ASP A 105 -1.60 5.85 -1.72
CA ASP A 105 -1.94 4.96 -0.61
C ASP A 105 -2.78 3.79 -1.12
N GLY A 106 -2.42 2.56 -0.72
CA GLY A 106 -3.15 1.37 -1.14
C GLY A 106 -4.60 1.35 -0.67
N MET A 107 -4.87 1.90 0.52
CA MET A 107 -6.25 2.05 1.03
C MET A 107 -6.42 3.34 1.84
N ASN A 108 -5.61 3.56 2.87
CA ASN A 108 -5.80 4.56 3.93
C ASN A 108 -6.96 4.24 4.89
N LEU A 109 -6.65 3.53 5.99
CA LEU A 109 -7.64 3.15 7.01
C LEU A 109 -8.04 4.31 7.94
N VAL A 110 -7.18 5.32 8.10
CA VAL A 110 -7.51 6.55 8.85
C VAL A 110 -8.79 7.20 8.32
N SER A 111 -9.03 7.12 7.01
CA SER A 111 -10.25 7.60 6.38
C SER A 111 -11.51 6.86 6.87
N TYR A 112 -11.41 5.54 7.06
CA TYR A 112 -12.50 4.69 7.55
C TYR A 112 -12.72 4.91 9.06
N GLU A 113 -11.64 4.97 9.83
CA GLU A 113 -11.65 5.25 11.27
C GLU A 113 -12.31 6.59 11.57
N TYR A 114 -11.93 7.64 10.83
CA TYR A 114 -12.54 8.96 10.95
C TYR A 114 -14.05 8.92 10.75
N VAL A 115 -14.51 8.33 9.63
CA VAL A 115 -15.94 8.22 9.29
C VAL A 115 -16.71 7.42 10.35
N ALA A 116 -16.12 6.34 10.87
CA ALA A 116 -16.71 5.52 11.92
C ALA A 116 -16.93 6.33 13.22
N CYS A 117 -16.00 7.21 13.58
CA CYS A 117 -16.08 8.06 14.76
C CYS A 117 -16.95 9.32 14.58
N GLN A 118 -17.42 9.63 13.37
CA GLN A 118 -18.19 10.84 13.07
C GLN A 118 -19.70 10.76 13.42
N GLU A 119 -20.17 9.76 14.15
CA GLU A 119 -21.61 9.56 14.39
C GLU A 119 -22.30 10.79 15.01
N SER A 120 -21.65 11.53 15.91
CA SER A 120 -22.27 12.73 16.51
C SER A 120 -21.98 14.02 15.73
N ASN A 121 -20.74 14.20 15.25
CA ASN A 121 -20.28 15.47 14.69
C ASN A 121 -20.51 15.62 13.18
N LYS A 122 -20.59 14.52 12.43
CA LYS A 122 -20.80 14.55 10.96
C LYS A 122 -19.75 15.39 10.25
N GLY A 123 -18.49 15.29 10.66
CA GLY A 123 -17.40 16.04 10.04
C GLY A 123 -17.13 15.62 8.60
N VAL A 124 -16.38 16.45 7.89
CA VAL A 124 -16.10 16.33 6.46
C VAL A 124 -14.78 15.61 6.23
N LEU A 125 -14.79 14.62 5.34
CA LEU A 125 -13.58 13.94 4.89
C LEU A 125 -13.09 14.58 3.57
N ILE A 126 -11.89 15.15 3.59
CA ILE A 126 -11.14 15.49 2.37
C ILE A 126 -10.18 14.34 2.07
N LEU A 127 -10.26 13.77 0.87
CA LEU A 127 -9.60 12.52 0.53
C LEU A 127 -8.87 12.60 -0.81
N SER A 128 -7.61 12.19 -0.82
CA SER A 128 -6.81 12.07 -2.04
C SER A 128 -7.42 11.07 -3.01
N GLU A 129 -7.51 11.43 -4.29
CA GLU A 129 -7.88 10.51 -5.37
C GLU A 129 -6.90 9.33 -5.52
N PHE A 130 -5.68 9.46 -4.99
CA PHE A 130 -4.64 8.44 -5.03
C PHE A 130 -4.62 7.52 -3.81
N ALA A 131 -5.60 7.65 -2.90
CA ALA A 131 -5.83 6.68 -1.85
C ALA A 131 -6.88 5.66 -2.30
N GLY A 132 -6.64 4.36 -2.09
CA GLY A 132 -7.62 3.32 -2.43
C GLY A 132 -9.00 3.52 -1.79
N ALA A 133 -9.05 4.18 -0.62
CA ALA A 133 -10.29 4.60 0.02
C ALA A 133 -11.14 5.51 -0.87
N ALA A 134 -10.58 6.28 -1.80
CA ALA A 134 -11.34 7.16 -2.68
C ALA A 134 -12.33 6.38 -3.57
N GLN A 135 -12.00 5.14 -3.93
CA GLN A 135 -12.92 4.29 -4.69
C GLN A 135 -14.18 3.92 -3.89
N SER A 136 -14.04 3.83 -2.56
CA SER A 136 -15.13 3.43 -1.67
C SER A 136 -15.84 4.63 -1.04
N LEU A 137 -15.08 5.60 -0.53
CA LEU A 137 -15.56 6.74 0.26
C LEU A 137 -15.66 8.04 -0.55
N GLY A 138 -15.26 8.03 -1.83
CA GLY A 138 -15.19 9.24 -2.67
C GLY A 138 -16.55 9.90 -2.91
N ALA A 139 -17.63 9.14 -2.91
CA ALA A 139 -18.98 9.67 -3.10
C ALA A 139 -19.49 10.50 -1.90
N GLY A 140 -19.01 10.23 -0.68
CA GLY A 140 -19.28 11.06 0.50
C GLY A 140 -18.14 12.03 0.85
N ALA A 141 -16.92 11.81 0.37
CA ALA A 141 -15.78 12.69 0.62
C ALA A 141 -15.74 13.88 -0.36
N ILE A 142 -14.91 14.87 -0.05
CA ILE A 142 -14.40 15.82 -1.04
C ILE A 142 -13.10 15.20 -1.59
N VAL A 143 -13.17 14.67 -2.81
CA VAL A 143 -12.01 14.06 -3.47
C VAL A 143 -11.13 15.15 -4.05
N VAL A 144 -9.83 15.05 -3.82
CA VAL A 144 -8.84 16.05 -4.27
C VAL A 144 -7.61 15.41 -4.89
N ASN A 145 -6.99 16.11 -5.83
CA ASN A 145 -5.62 15.83 -6.24
C ASN A 145 -4.61 16.51 -5.28
N PRO A 146 -3.82 15.77 -4.49
CA PRO A 146 -2.88 16.34 -3.52
C PRO A 146 -1.70 17.11 -4.16
N TRP A 147 -1.44 16.94 -5.46
CA TRP A 147 -0.45 17.73 -6.18
C TRP A 147 -0.95 19.14 -6.52
N ASN A 148 -2.27 19.33 -6.52
CA ASN A 148 -2.90 20.61 -6.77
C ASN A 148 -3.17 21.35 -5.45
N ILE A 149 -2.18 22.12 -5.01
CA ILE A 149 -2.23 22.88 -3.74
C ILE A 149 -3.45 23.82 -3.69
N ALA A 150 -3.83 24.44 -4.81
CA ALA A 150 -5.00 25.33 -4.89
C ALA A 150 -6.32 24.59 -4.70
N GLU A 151 -6.45 23.41 -5.30
CA GLU A 151 -7.62 22.56 -5.15
C GLU A 151 -7.78 22.06 -3.72
N VAL A 152 -6.69 21.60 -3.09
CA VAL A 152 -6.75 21.19 -1.68
C VAL A 152 -7.11 22.39 -0.78
N ALA A 153 -6.54 23.58 -1.01
CA ALA A 153 -6.90 24.79 -0.27
C ALA A 153 -8.38 25.16 -0.43
N GLY A 154 -8.90 25.10 -1.67
CA GLY A 154 -10.31 25.32 -1.97
C GLY A 154 -11.23 24.28 -1.33
N ALA A 155 -10.81 23.01 -1.30
CA ALA A 155 -11.52 21.92 -0.62
C ALA A 155 -11.57 22.13 0.89
N ILE A 156 -10.48 22.63 1.51
CA ILE A 156 -10.47 23.01 2.93
C ILE A 156 -11.50 24.10 3.19
N LYS A 157 -11.53 25.16 2.37
CA LYS A 157 -12.50 26.24 2.49
C LYS A 157 -13.94 25.73 2.37
N HIS A 158 -14.21 24.94 1.34
CA HIS A 158 -15.52 24.32 1.12
C HIS A 158 -15.92 23.44 2.32
N ALA A 159 -15.04 22.57 2.81
CA ALA A 159 -15.33 21.69 3.94
C ALA A 159 -15.71 22.49 5.21
N LEU A 160 -15.02 23.59 5.48
CA LEU A 160 -15.26 24.44 6.66
C LEU A 160 -16.56 25.26 6.55
N ASP A 161 -16.97 25.64 5.35
CA ASP A 161 -18.23 26.35 5.09
C ASP A 161 -19.43 25.42 4.87
N MET A 162 -19.20 24.10 4.83
CA MET A 162 -20.21 23.13 4.43
C MET A 162 -21.40 23.15 5.39
N LEU A 163 -22.61 23.28 4.82
CA LEU A 163 -23.84 23.32 5.59
C LEU A 163 -24.10 21.99 6.31
N PRO A 164 -24.73 22.00 7.50
CA PRO A 164 -24.99 20.79 8.28
C PRO A 164 -25.74 19.69 7.52
N ASP A 165 -26.71 20.05 6.69
CA ASP A 165 -27.49 19.07 5.91
C ASP A 165 -26.63 18.33 4.87
N GLU A 166 -25.67 19.04 4.26
CA GLU A 166 -24.74 18.42 3.31
C GLU A 166 -23.75 17.51 4.05
N ARG A 167 -23.23 17.97 5.19
CA ARG A 167 -22.37 17.19 6.08
C ARG A 167 -23.02 15.86 6.50
N GLU A 168 -24.27 15.92 6.95
CA GLU A 168 -25.06 14.74 7.34
C GLU A 168 -25.23 13.78 6.16
N ARG A 169 -25.64 14.29 4.99
CA ARG A 169 -25.85 13.47 3.78
C ARG A 169 -24.56 12.75 3.36
N ARG A 170 -23.44 13.45 3.37
CA ARG A 170 -22.11 12.91 3.03
C ARG A 170 -21.64 11.87 4.05
N HIS A 171 -21.75 12.17 5.34
CA HIS A 171 -21.42 11.25 6.42
C HIS A 171 -22.25 9.97 6.31
N LYS A 172 -23.57 10.08 6.19
CA LYS A 172 -24.48 8.93 6.09
C LYS A 172 -24.14 8.01 4.92
N HIS A 173 -23.75 8.57 3.78
CA HIS A 173 -23.30 7.78 2.63
C HIS A 173 -22.05 6.96 2.97
N ASN A 174 -21.00 7.62 3.44
CA ASN A 174 -19.74 6.95 3.75
C ASN A 174 -19.87 5.98 4.94
N TYR A 175 -20.64 6.35 5.97
CA TYR A 175 -20.87 5.50 7.14
C TYR A 175 -21.52 4.17 6.74
N LYS A 176 -22.52 4.20 5.84
CA LYS A 176 -23.12 2.97 5.30
C LYS A 176 -22.08 2.04 4.66
N ILE A 177 -21.11 2.61 3.95
CA ILE A 177 -20.05 1.83 3.29
C ILE A 177 -19.11 1.23 4.33
N VAL A 178 -18.63 2.05 5.27
CA VAL A 178 -17.72 1.64 6.35
C VAL A 178 -18.34 0.55 7.22
N SER A 179 -19.62 0.67 7.59
CA SER A 179 -20.31 -0.32 8.42
C SER A 179 -20.60 -1.64 7.69
N ALA A 180 -20.74 -1.62 6.36
CA ALA A 180 -21.06 -2.81 5.56
C ALA A 180 -19.80 -3.58 5.09
N HIS A 181 -18.69 -2.87 4.84
CA HIS A 181 -17.47 -3.45 4.26
C HIS A 181 -16.35 -3.48 5.32
N THR A 182 -16.52 -4.32 6.33
CA THR A 182 -15.57 -4.44 7.46
C THR A 182 -14.36 -5.30 7.10
N ALA A 183 -13.32 -5.25 7.94
CA ALA A 183 -12.15 -6.12 7.82
C ALA A 183 -12.52 -7.61 7.90
N GLN A 184 -13.53 -7.97 8.72
CA GLN A 184 -14.04 -9.33 8.81
C GLN A 184 -14.70 -9.78 7.49
N GLU A 185 -15.49 -8.91 6.87
CA GLU A 185 -16.13 -9.21 5.59
C GLU A 185 -15.09 -9.33 4.46
N TRP A 186 -14.07 -8.46 4.46
CA TRP A 186 -12.94 -8.58 3.54
C TRP A 186 -12.22 -9.93 3.70
N ALA A 187 -11.87 -10.32 4.94
CA ALA A 187 -11.16 -11.56 5.22
C ALA A 187 -11.98 -12.79 4.81
N LYS A 188 -13.28 -12.79 5.12
CA LYS A 188 -14.22 -13.84 4.71
C LYS A 188 -14.28 -13.99 3.20
N ASN A 189 -14.43 -12.87 2.47
CA ASN A 189 -14.49 -12.89 1.01
C ASN A 189 -13.18 -13.35 0.38
N TYR A 190 -12.04 -12.91 0.94
CA TYR A 190 -10.72 -13.36 0.48
C TYR A 190 -10.53 -14.87 0.64
N VAL A 191 -10.83 -15.43 1.82
CA VAL A 191 -10.72 -16.86 2.08
C VAL A 191 -11.70 -17.67 1.22
N TRP A 192 -12.93 -17.17 1.05
CA TRP A 192 -13.90 -17.80 0.17
C TRP A 192 -13.42 -17.87 -1.28
N GLN A 193 -12.90 -16.77 -1.84
CA GLN A 193 -12.33 -16.75 -3.19
C GLN A 193 -11.12 -17.66 -3.31
N LEU A 194 -10.26 -17.72 -2.29
CA LEU A 194 -9.10 -18.61 -2.29
C LEU A 194 -9.51 -20.09 -2.30
N ASN A 195 -10.51 -20.45 -1.50
CA ASN A 195 -11.06 -21.82 -1.47
C ASN A 195 -11.77 -22.17 -2.78
N ASP A 196 -12.57 -21.25 -3.33
CA ASP A 196 -13.22 -21.43 -4.63
C ASP A 196 -12.19 -21.61 -5.75
N ALA A 197 -11.13 -20.79 -5.76
CA ALA A 197 -10.02 -20.94 -6.68
C ALA A 197 -9.27 -22.27 -6.48
N ALA A 198 -9.09 -22.75 -5.24
CA ALA A 198 -8.47 -24.03 -4.97
C ALA A 198 -9.32 -25.23 -5.42
N ILE A 199 -10.66 -25.12 -5.33
CA ILE A 199 -11.60 -26.13 -5.83
C ILE A 199 -11.66 -26.13 -7.36
N LYS A 200 -11.66 -24.94 -7.97
CA LYS A 200 -11.73 -24.77 -9.44
C LYS A 200 -10.39 -24.96 -10.14
N ALA A 201 -9.28 -24.75 -9.44
CA ALA A 201 -7.97 -25.17 -9.91
C ALA A 201 -8.07 -26.68 -10.14
N PRO A 202 -7.80 -27.18 -11.36
CA PRO A 202 -7.75 -28.62 -11.59
C PRO A 202 -6.75 -29.18 -10.58
N LEU A 203 -7.24 -29.93 -9.60
CA LEU A 203 -6.43 -30.71 -8.68
C LEU A 203 -5.69 -31.75 -9.53
N GLY A 204 -4.55 -31.37 -10.08
CA GLY A 204 -3.60 -32.30 -10.70
C GLY A 204 -4.12 -33.15 -11.85
N THR A 205 -5.05 -32.69 -12.70
CA THR A 205 -5.07 -33.23 -14.07
C THR A 205 -3.88 -32.61 -14.78
N GLY A 206 -2.77 -33.35 -14.85
CA GLY A 206 -1.51 -32.98 -15.50
C GLY A 206 -1.60 -32.75 -17.01
N GLU A 207 -2.70 -32.22 -17.51
CA GLU A 207 -2.76 -31.61 -18.83
C GLU A 207 -2.34 -30.15 -18.67
N SER A 208 -1.07 -29.90 -18.96
CA SER A 208 -0.61 -28.54 -19.23
C SER A 208 -1.59 -27.92 -20.23
N LEU A 209 -2.22 -26.79 -19.88
CA LEU A 209 -3.10 -26.05 -20.80
C LEU A 209 -2.38 -25.66 -22.11
N LEU A 210 -1.05 -25.73 -22.11
CA LEU A 210 -0.17 -25.73 -23.28
C LEU A 210 0.93 -26.78 -23.05
N GLY A 211 0.72 -28.03 -23.44
CA GLY A 211 1.83 -28.98 -23.54
C GLY A 211 2.87 -28.41 -24.50
N LEU A 212 4.15 -28.38 -24.11
CA LEU A 212 5.21 -28.00 -25.03
C LEU A 212 5.15 -28.99 -26.21
N PRO A 213 4.96 -28.56 -27.47
CA PRO A 213 4.95 -29.47 -28.60
C PRO A 213 6.37 -30.00 -28.79
N ILE A 214 6.66 -31.15 -28.16
CA ILE A 214 8.03 -31.66 -28.01
C ILE A 214 8.73 -31.84 -29.36
N GLU A 215 8.00 -32.36 -30.36
CA GLU A 215 8.55 -32.58 -31.70
C GLU A 215 8.92 -31.26 -32.40
N GLU A 216 8.01 -30.28 -32.37
CA GLU A 216 8.25 -28.95 -32.95
C GLU A 216 9.37 -28.22 -32.20
N ALA A 217 9.36 -28.27 -30.86
CA ALA A 217 10.40 -27.66 -30.04
C ALA A 217 11.77 -28.30 -30.30
N ALA A 218 11.85 -29.63 -30.49
CA ALA A 218 13.08 -30.34 -30.81
C ALA A 218 13.58 -30.01 -32.22
N GLU A 219 12.69 -29.90 -33.20
CA GLU A 219 13.02 -29.52 -34.57
C GLU A 219 13.55 -28.07 -34.63
N GLN A 220 12.84 -27.13 -34.00
CA GLN A 220 13.27 -25.74 -33.89
C GLN A 220 14.60 -25.61 -33.13
N TYR A 221 14.80 -26.42 -32.08
CA TYR A 221 16.07 -26.47 -31.36
C TYR A 221 17.23 -26.94 -32.28
N ALA A 222 17.01 -27.97 -33.10
CA ALA A 222 18.03 -28.51 -34.00
C ALA A 222 18.38 -27.53 -35.14
N GLN A 223 17.41 -26.78 -35.65
CA GLN A 223 17.60 -25.82 -36.75
C GLN A 223 18.19 -24.46 -36.28
N SER A 224 18.17 -24.18 -34.98
CA SER A 224 18.59 -22.89 -34.41
C SER A 224 20.10 -22.74 -34.26
N LYS A 225 20.64 -21.64 -34.80
CA LYS A 225 22.06 -21.25 -34.69
C LYS A 225 22.46 -20.74 -33.30
N SER A 226 21.50 -20.26 -32.51
CA SER A 226 21.70 -19.83 -31.13
C SER A 226 20.43 -20.10 -30.32
N ARG A 227 20.57 -20.69 -29.15
CA ARG A 227 19.46 -21.24 -28.37
C ARG A 227 19.48 -20.66 -26.96
N LEU A 228 18.33 -20.21 -26.46
CA LEU A 228 18.14 -19.74 -25.08
C LEU A 228 17.10 -20.62 -24.41
N LEU A 229 17.47 -21.30 -23.32
CA LEU A 229 16.56 -22.09 -22.50
C LEU A 229 16.45 -21.46 -21.12
N ILE A 230 15.24 -21.08 -20.73
CA ILE A 230 14.95 -20.51 -19.41
C ILE A 230 14.17 -21.56 -18.62
N LEU A 231 14.78 -22.07 -17.55
CA LEU A 231 14.24 -23.15 -16.73
C LEU A 231 13.91 -22.61 -15.34
N GLY A 232 12.70 -22.89 -14.86
CA GLY A 232 12.40 -22.67 -13.45
C GLY A 232 13.19 -23.65 -12.58
N PHE A 233 13.68 -23.26 -11.42
CA PHE A 233 14.37 -24.21 -10.55
C PHE A 233 13.38 -25.20 -9.90
N ASN A 234 12.33 -24.65 -9.28
CA ASN A 234 11.32 -25.44 -8.57
C ASN A 234 10.41 -26.20 -9.54
N ALA A 235 10.13 -27.46 -9.23
CA ALA A 235 9.23 -28.36 -9.96
C ALA A 235 9.64 -28.68 -11.42
N THR A 236 10.64 -28.00 -11.99
CA THR A 236 11.24 -28.33 -13.29
C THR A 236 12.56 -29.07 -13.11
N LEU A 237 13.44 -28.65 -12.20
CA LEU A 237 14.73 -29.29 -11.95
C LEU A 237 14.75 -30.12 -10.66
N THR A 238 13.90 -29.78 -9.69
CA THR A 238 13.78 -30.50 -8.42
C THR A 238 12.72 -31.60 -8.47
N GLU A 239 12.90 -32.65 -7.67
CA GLU A 239 11.91 -33.71 -7.52
C GLU A 239 10.58 -33.14 -7.00
N GLN A 240 9.45 -33.63 -7.54
CA GLN A 240 8.13 -33.29 -7.01
C GLN A 240 7.97 -33.93 -5.63
N VAL A 241 8.11 -33.13 -4.58
CA VAL A 241 7.80 -33.55 -3.22
C VAL A 241 6.30 -33.87 -3.16
N GLN A 242 5.95 -35.13 -2.92
CA GLN A 242 4.56 -35.55 -2.75
C GLN A 242 3.94 -34.79 -1.57
N SER A 243 2.66 -34.42 -1.70
CA SER A 243 1.95 -33.56 -0.76
C SER A 243 1.96 -34.05 0.70
N SER A 244 2.20 -35.35 0.93
CA SER A 244 2.32 -35.98 2.25
C SER A 244 3.60 -35.57 3.02
N GLU A 245 4.67 -35.20 2.33
CA GLU A 245 5.96 -34.85 2.98
C GLU A 245 6.10 -33.36 3.32
N ARG A 246 5.18 -32.50 2.84
CA ARG A 246 5.16 -31.06 3.19
C ARG A 246 4.96 -30.78 4.69
N ARG A 247 4.55 -31.79 5.48
CA ARG A 247 4.31 -31.66 6.93
C ARG A 247 5.54 -31.92 7.80
N ALA A 248 6.64 -32.40 7.23
CA ALA A 248 7.90 -32.61 7.96
C ALA A 248 8.88 -31.48 7.65
N THR A 249 8.55 -30.27 8.06
CA THR A 249 9.55 -29.18 8.15
C THR A 249 10.36 -29.39 9.43
N ASP A 250 11.64 -29.74 9.29
CA ASP A 250 12.60 -29.61 10.38
C ASP A 250 12.66 -28.14 10.84
N GLN A 251 12.91 -27.93 12.14
CA GLN A 251 12.84 -26.66 12.87
C GLN A 251 13.86 -25.58 12.40
N THR A 252 14.50 -25.75 11.26
CA THR A 252 15.45 -24.83 10.62
C THR A 252 15.00 -24.33 9.24
N GLY A 253 13.82 -24.70 8.74
CA GLY A 253 13.23 -24.11 7.53
C GLY A 253 13.92 -24.47 6.20
N ASN A 254 14.95 -25.32 6.21
CA ASN A 254 15.57 -25.82 5.00
C ASN A 254 14.74 -26.96 4.42
N THR A 255 13.99 -26.67 3.35
CA THR A 255 13.42 -27.71 2.49
C THR A 255 14.59 -28.43 1.82
N THR A 256 14.74 -29.75 2.01
CA THR A 256 15.80 -30.52 1.35
C THR A 256 15.50 -30.59 -0.15
N LEU A 257 16.06 -29.66 -0.91
CA LEU A 257 15.91 -29.59 -2.36
C LEU A 257 16.77 -30.68 -3.00
N LYS A 258 16.15 -31.71 -3.57
CA LYS A 258 16.85 -32.74 -4.36
C LYS A 258 16.61 -32.48 -5.84
N LEU A 259 17.69 -32.41 -6.63
CA LEU A 259 17.58 -32.44 -8.10
C LEU A 259 17.02 -33.79 -8.54
N ASN A 260 16.20 -33.74 -9.58
CA ASN A 260 15.84 -34.93 -10.30
C ASN A 260 17.10 -35.52 -10.96
N SER A 261 17.52 -36.68 -10.45
CA SER A 261 18.73 -37.38 -10.92
C SER A 261 18.70 -37.71 -12.42
N GLY A 262 17.51 -37.89 -13.01
CA GLY A 262 17.33 -38.11 -14.44
C GLY A 262 17.59 -36.89 -15.32
N LEU A 263 17.55 -35.67 -14.76
CA LEU A 263 17.75 -34.42 -15.51
C LEU A 263 19.20 -33.93 -15.52
N LYS A 264 20.02 -34.36 -14.56
CA LYS A 264 21.41 -33.89 -14.42
C LYS A 264 22.25 -34.16 -15.69
N GLY A 265 22.07 -35.33 -16.30
CA GLY A 265 22.73 -35.69 -17.56
C GLY A 265 22.29 -34.80 -18.73
N ALA A 266 20.98 -34.62 -18.90
CA ALA A 266 20.42 -33.80 -19.98
C ALA A 266 20.82 -32.32 -19.86
N LEU A 267 20.77 -31.76 -18.65
CA LEU A 267 21.22 -30.39 -18.37
C LEU A 267 22.69 -30.21 -18.72
N LYS A 268 23.55 -31.17 -18.35
CA LYS A 268 24.96 -31.14 -18.69
C LYS A 268 25.18 -31.12 -20.21
N THR A 269 24.49 -31.99 -20.95
CA THR A 269 24.55 -32.00 -22.42
C THR A 269 24.10 -30.68 -23.05
N LEU A 270 23.09 -30.01 -22.48
CA LEU A 270 22.64 -28.70 -22.94
C LEU A 270 23.66 -27.59 -22.65
N CYS A 271 24.29 -27.62 -21.47
CA CYS A 271 25.31 -26.65 -21.06
C CYS A 271 26.65 -26.84 -21.79
N ASP A 272 27.00 -28.07 -22.17
CA ASP A 272 28.22 -28.38 -22.91
C ASP A 272 28.14 -27.93 -24.39
N ASN A 273 26.95 -27.50 -24.87
CA ASN A 273 26.76 -26.99 -26.22
C ASN A 273 27.05 -25.47 -26.29
N GLU A 274 28.14 -25.08 -26.97
CA GLU A 274 28.60 -23.68 -27.07
C GLU A 274 27.57 -22.70 -27.66
N HIS A 275 26.58 -23.19 -28.40
CA HIS A 275 25.51 -22.37 -29.00
C HIS A 275 24.21 -22.35 -28.19
N THR A 276 24.21 -22.94 -27.00
CA THR A 276 23.06 -22.99 -26.09
C THR A 276 23.37 -22.26 -24.80
N THR A 277 22.60 -21.22 -24.49
CA THR A 277 22.62 -20.56 -23.18
C THR A 277 21.47 -21.10 -22.34
N VAL A 278 21.78 -21.64 -21.16
CA VAL A 278 20.78 -22.11 -20.18
C VAL A 278 20.76 -21.15 -19.01
N ILE A 279 19.58 -20.61 -18.69
CA ILE A 279 19.34 -19.75 -17.53
C ILE A 279 18.39 -20.48 -16.58
N VAL A 280 18.82 -20.61 -15.32
CA VAL A 280 17.97 -21.14 -14.25
C VAL A 280 17.43 -19.99 -13.42
N VAL A 281 16.11 -19.87 -13.36
CA VAL A 281 15.42 -18.85 -12.56
C VAL A 281 15.04 -19.48 -11.22
N SER A 282 15.54 -18.91 -10.14
CA SER A 282 15.33 -19.39 -8.77
C SER A 282 15.05 -18.25 -7.81
N GLY A 283 14.25 -18.53 -6.78
CA GLY A 283 14.11 -17.64 -5.61
C GLY A 283 15.15 -17.90 -4.52
N TYR A 284 16.03 -18.89 -4.69
CA TYR A 284 17.07 -19.26 -3.73
C TYR A 284 18.41 -18.58 -4.04
N GLY A 285 19.21 -18.37 -2.99
CA GLY A 285 20.57 -17.84 -3.09
C GLY A 285 21.53 -18.75 -3.87
N LYS A 286 22.63 -18.17 -4.35
CA LYS A 286 23.62 -18.83 -5.22
C LYS A 286 24.27 -20.05 -4.52
N ASP A 287 24.46 -19.96 -3.22
CA ASP A 287 25.03 -20.95 -2.31
C ASP A 287 24.22 -22.25 -2.32
N VAL A 288 22.89 -22.16 -2.17
CA VAL A 288 21.96 -23.30 -2.25
C VAL A 288 21.95 -23.92 -3.65
N LEU A 289 22.08 -23.10 -4.70
CA LEU A 289 22.12 -23.59 -6.08
C LEU A 289 23.40 -24.37 -6.39
N HIS A 290 24.55 -23.96 -5.82
CA HIS A 290 25.84 -24.64 -6.04
C HIS A 290 25.92 -26.02 -5.39
N GLU A 291 25.39 -26.19 -4.19
CA GLU A 291 25.33 -27.49 -3.50
C GLU A 291 24.51 -28.52 -4.28
N VAL A 292 23.54 -28.03 -5.04
CA VAL A 292 22.59 -28.86 -5.75
C VAL A 292 23.06 -29.13 -7.19
N THR A 293 23.69 -28.17 -7.87
CA THR A 293 24.07 -28.31 -9.30
C THR A 293 25.39 -29.04 -9.58
N TYR A 294 26.26 -29.26 -8.59
CA TYR A 294 27.55 -29.96 -8.76
C TYR A 294 27.53 -31.40 -8.24
#